data_AF-A0A954LNE0-F1
#
_entry.id   AF-A0A954LNE0-F1
#
_cell.length_a   1.000
_cell.length_b   1.000
_cell.length_c   1.000
_cell.angle_alpha   90.00
_cell.angle_beta   90.00
_cell.angle_gamma   90.00
#
_symmetry.space_group_name_H-M   'P 1'
#
loop_
_entity.id
_entity.type
_entity.pdbx_description
1 polymer ?
#
loop_
_entity_poly.entity_id
_entity_poly.type
_entity_poly.pdbx_seq_one_letter_code
_entity_poly.pdbx_strand_id
1 'polypeptide(L)'
;MDSIARISTRLRIDWFLAGALAFLWTGDVPGQFNDSSKNGDGHIQISGELQQWHKITLMLDGPFAKERDENPNPFADYRMQVEWTHTTGERFLVPGYFASDGRAAETSAESGTKWIAHFAPSRTGKWSYRVSFHQGKFVAIDENAKAKQVQPYHGQTGSFEVLPSDKHGRDLRAHGCLQYVGKHYLQFAGTKKYFLKVGADAPETLLAYADFDNTHGNKPQKAPLKTWSPHIKDWQAGDPVWKTNKGKGLIGAINYLSSKGCNAFSFLTYNAGGDGDNVWPFIERDDKLHYDCSKLDQWGIVFDHATTKGMFLHFKMQETENDDNRTGKKG
;
A
#
# COMPACT_ATOMS: atom_id res chain seq x y z
N MET A 1 -27.55 -71.62 8.89
CA MET A 1 -28.69 -72.17 9.63
C MET A 1 -28.22 -72.41 11.05
N ASP A 2 -28.54 -71.68 12.10
CA ASP A 2 -29.17 -70.37 12.38
C ASP A 2 -28.72 -70.07 13.83
N SER A 3 -28.29 -68.83 14.16
CA SER A 3 -29.07 -67.84 14.93
C SER A 3 -29.55 -68.36 16.31
N ILE A 4 -29.39 -67.74 17.49
CA ILE A 4 -29.40 -66.34 17.96
C ILE A 4 -28.86 -66.37 19.40
N ALA A 5 -28.15 -65.33 19.85
CA ALA A 5 -28.16 -64.92 21.27
C ALA A 5 -27.96 -63.39 21.37
N ARG A 6 -28.95 -62.72 21.97
CA ARG A 6 -29.05 -61.26 22.11
C ARG A 6 -28.31 -60.74 23.34
N ILE A 7 -27.80 -59.52 23.16
CA ILE A 7 -27.01 -58.67 24.06
C ILE A 7 -27.90 -57.96 25.09
N SER A 8 -27.38 -57.80 26.32
CA SER A 8 -27.76 -56.77 27.29
C SER A 8 -26.58 -56.51 28.22
N THR A 9 -25.94 -55.34 28.11
CA THR A 9 -25.05 -54.85 29.17
C THR A 9 -25.11 -53.34 29.27
N ARG A 10 -25.24 -52.90 30.53
CA ARG A 10 -25.43 -51.54 31.04
C ARG A 10 -24.15 -50.70 30.88
N LEU A 11 -24.28 -49.42 30.52
CA LEU A 11 -23.30 -48.38 30.83
C LEU A 11 -23.72 -47.62 32.10
N ARG A 12 -22.81 -47.53 33.07
CA ARG A 12 -22.77 -46.49 34.11
C ARG A 12 -21.78 -45.43 33.64
N ILE A 13 -22.15 -44.15 33.75
CA ILE A 13 -21.25 -43.01 33.62
C ILE A 13 -21.33 -42.26 34.95
N ASP A 14 -20.21 -42.20 35.65
CA ASP A 14 -20.04 -41.50 36.91
C ASP A 14 -19.91 -39.98 36.67
N TRP A 15 -20.54 -39.22 37.55
CA TRP A 15 -20.46 -37.77 37.65
C TRP A 15 -19.36 -37.38 38.64
N PHE A 16 -18.49 -36.44 38.25
CA PHE A 16 -17.90 -35.49 39.20
C PHE A 16 -17.75 -34.12 38.54
N LEU A 17 -18.36 -33.11 39.19
CA LEU A 17 -18.35 -31.70 38.87
C LEU A 17 -17.00 -31.05 39.22
N ALA A 18 -16.51 -30.16 38.36
CA ALA A 18 -15.66 -29.03 38.75
C ALA A 18 -15.92 -27.84 37.82
N GLY A 19 -16.14 -26.68 38.43
CA GLY A 19 -16.77 -25.47 37.88
C GLY A 19 -16.17 -24.90 36.59
N ALA A 20 -17.07 -24.53 35.67
CA ALA A 20 -16.81 -23.56 34.63
C ALA A 20 -17.30 -22.19 35.10
N LEU A 21 -16.38 -21.26 35.39
CA LEU A 21 -16.70 -19.84 35.47
C LEU A 21 -16.98 -19.35 34.04
N ALA A 22 -18.25 -19.19 33.72
CA ALA A 22 -18.67 -18.40 32.58
C ALA A 22 -18.53 -16.92 32.93
N PHE A 23 -17.42 -16.29 32.53
CA PHE A 23 -17.34 -14.84 32.46
C PHE A 23 -18.20 -14.39 31.27
N LEU A 24 -19.43 -13.97 31.56
CA LEU A 24 -20.22 -13.11 30.70
C LEU A 24 -19.49 -11.76 30.61
N TRP A 25 -18.65 -11.62 29.59
CA TRP A 25 -18.19 -10.30 29.17
C TRP A 25 -19.31 -9.68 28.33
N THR A 26 -20.15 -8.88 28.96
CA THR A 26 -20.91 -7.83 28.28
C THR A 26 -19.92 -6.73 27.92
N GLY A 27 -19.10 -6.99 26.90
CA GLY A 27 -18.30 -5.98 26.25
C GLY A 27 -19.19 -5.23 25.28
N ASP A 28 -19.50 -3.99 25.62
CA ASP A 28 -20.08 -3.02 24.69
C ASP A 28 -19.38 -3.13 23.33
N VAL A 29 -20.17 -3.31 22.27
CA VAL A 29 -19.72 -3.03 20.91
C VAL A 29 -19.41 -1.54 20.88
N PRO A 30 -18.16 -1.07 20.68
CA PRO A 30 -17.94 0.33 20.39
C PRO A 30 -18.27 0.52 18.91
N GLY A 31 -19.56 0.47 18.60
CA GLY A 31 -20.16 1.11 17.44
C GLY A 31 -20.35 2.58 17.75
N GLN A 32 -19.28 3.28 18.10
CA GLN A 32 -19.21 4.72 18.13
C GLN A 32 -17.97 5.10 17.33
N PHE A 33 -18.19 5.39 16.04
CA PHE A 33 -17.31 6.33 15.36
C PHE A 33 -17.41 7.62 16.16
N ASN A 34 -16.45 7.83 17.05
CA ASN A 34 -16.27 9.11 17.69
C ASN A 34 -15.85 10.05 16.56
N ASP A 35 -16.78 10.88 16.12
CA ASP A 35 -16.58 12.01 15.21
C ASP A 35 -15.76 13.10 15.93
N SER A 36 -14.64 12.70 16.53
CA SER A 36 -13.69 13.61 17.09
C SER A 36 -12.68 13.90 16.00
N SER A 37 -12.91 15.02 15.31
CA SER A 37 -11.96 15.79 14.48
C SER A 37 -10.71 16.26 15.25
N LYS A 38 -10.30 15.51 16.28
CA LYS A 38 -9.16 15.80 17.12
C LYS A 38 -7.91 15.33 16.38
N ASN A 39 -6.92 16.20 16.36
CA ASN A 39 -5.60 15.85 15.86
C ASN A 39 -4.98 14.73 16.70
N GLY A 40 -4.06 13.99 16.09
CA GLY A 40 -3.19 13.05 16.78
C GLY A 40 -2.27 13.74 17.79
N ASP A 41 -1.71 12.94 18.69
CA ASP A 41 -0.83 13.42 19.77
C ASP A 41 0.64 13.57 19.35
N GLY A 42 0.94 13.26 18.08
CA GLY A 42 2.31 13.23 17.56
C GLY A 42 3.05 11.93 17.83
N HIS A 43 2.40 10.87 18.29
CA HIS A 43 3.05 9.56 18.40
C HIS A 43 3.62 9.10 17.05
N ILE A 44 4.85 8.55 17.06
CA ILE A 44 5.48 7.93 15.90
C ILE A 44 5.62 6.43 16.12
N GLN A 45 5.14 5.65 15.15
CA GLN A 45 5.37 4.22 15.04
C GLN A 45 6.28 3.93 13.85
N ILE A 46 7.34 3.15 14.09
CA ILE A 46 8.13 2.52 13.02
C ILE A 46 7.66 1.07 12.87
N SER A 47 7.38 0.65 11.64
CA SER A 47 6.92 -0.71 11.32
C SER A 47 7.51 -1.24 10.01
N GLY A 48 7.30 -2.53 9.76
CA GLY A 48 7.89 -3.26 8.62
C GLY A 48 9.03 -4.19 9.05
N GLU A 49 9.59 -4.91 8.08
CA GLU A 49 10.80 -5.71 8.28
C GLU A 49 11.99 -4.74 8.30
N LEU A 50 12.59 -4.50 9.48
CA LEU A 50 13.72 -3.58 9.64
C LEU A 50 15.03 -4.16 9.06
N GLN A 51 15.03 -4.36 7.74
CA GLN A 51 16.08 -5.01 6.98
C GLN A 51 16.48 -4.15 5.77
N GLN A 52 17.73 -4.30 5.34
CA GLN A 52 18.26 -3.63 4.16
C GLN A 52 17.39 -3.93 2.93
N TRP A 53 17.01 -2.90 2.17
CA TRP A 53 16.15 -2.94 0.97
C TRP A 53 14.67 -3.27 1.19
N HIS A 54 14.21 -3.36 2.44
CA HIS A 54 12.78 -3.57 2.75
C HIS A 54 12.07 -2.25 2.98
N LYS A 55 10.76 -2.22 2.73
CA LYS A 55 9.94 -1.06 3.07
C LYS A 55 9.81 -0.96 4.59
N ILE A 56 10.27 0.16 5.14
CA ILE A 56 10.10 0.58 6.52
C ILE A 56 9.13 1.77 6.52
N THR A 57 8.11 1.69 7.36
CA THR A 57 7.06 2.69 7.46
C THR A 57 7.26 3.50 8.72
N LEU A 58 7.36 4.83 8.59
CA LEU A 58 7.12 5.75 9.70
C LEU A 58 5.69 6.25 9.60
N MET A 59 4.91 5.99 10.64
CA MET A 59 3.54 6.49 10.79
C MET A 59 3.49 7.46 11.95
N LEU A 60 3.04 8.68 11.68
CA LEU A 60 2.86 9.76 12.62
C LEU A 60 1.37 10.00 12.86
N ASP A 61 0.99 10.13 14.12
CA ASP A 61 -0.33 10.59 14.54
C ASP A 61 -0.36 12.13 14.47
N GLY A 62 -0.63 12.64 13.27
CA GLY A 62 -0.57 14.06 12.90
C GLY A 62 -1.92 14.79 12.94
N PRO A 63 -2.04 15.94 12.26
CA PRO A 63 -3.31 16.65 12.13
C PRO A 63 -4.42 15.75 11.62
N PHE A 64 -5.63 15.92 12.15
CA PHE A 64 -6.81 15.30 11.57
C PHE A 64 -7.09 15.95 10.21
N ALA A 65 -7.40 15.13 9.21
CA ALA A 65 -7.85 15.60 7.90
C ALA A 65 -8.83 14.62 7.27
N LYS A 66 -9.50 15.06 6.21
CA LYS A 66 -10.35 14.26 5.33
C LYS A 66 -9.86 14.42 3.90
N GLU A 67 -10.02 13.38 3.09
CA GLU A 67 -9.66 13.41 1.68
C GLU A 67 -10.27 14.58 0.91
N ARG A 68 -11.44 15.07 1.34
CA ARG A 68 -12.20 16.17 0.69
C ARG A 68 -11.96 17.55 1.32
N ASP A 69 -11.04 17.68 2.28
CA ASP A 69 -10.79 18.97 2.91
C ASP A 69 -10.09 19.91 1.90
N GLU A 70 -10.55 21.16 1.84
CA GLU A 70 -10.02 22.20 0.95
C GLU A 70 -9.13 23.22 1.68
N ASN A 71 -9.34 23.40 2.97
CA ASN A 71 -8.71 24.46 3.76
C ASN A 71 -8.43 24.00 5.20
N PRO A 72 -7.27 23.39 5.48
CA PRO A 72 -6.22 23.03 4.51
C PRO A 72 -6.54 21.74 3.74
N ASN A 73 -6.11 21.66 2.47
CA ASN A 73 -6.10 20.40 1.73
C ASN A 73 -4.95 19.49 2.22
N PRO A 74 -5.22 18.21 2.61
CA PRO A 74 -4.20 17.32 3.18
C PRO A 74 -3.06 16.96 2.22
N PHE A 75 -3.31 17.02 0.92
CA PHE A 75 -2.38 16.63 -0.14
C PHE A 75 -1.60 17.81 -0.71
N ALA A 76 -2.15 19.02 -0.62
CA ALA A 76 -1.56 20.23 -1.20
C ALA A 76 -1.00 21.21 -0.15
N ASP A 77 -1.68 21.35 0.99
CA ASP A 77 -1.41 22.40 1.98
C ASP A 77 -0.60 21.93 3.19
N TYR A 78 -0.18 20.67 3.16
CA TYR A 78 0.71 20.07 4.15
C TYR A 78 1.92 19.44 3.47
N ARG A 79 3.11 19.71 4.01
CA ARG A 79 4.37 19.07 3.60
C ARG A 79 4.99 18.39 4.79
N MET A 80 4.82 17.06 4.85
CA MET A 80 5.60 16.19 5.72
C MET A 80 6.79 15.65 4.94
N GLN A 81 7.99 15.74 5.52
CA GLN A 81 9.19 15.12 5.01
C GLN A 81 9.93 14.45 6.16
N VAL A 82 10.55 13.32 5.89
CA VAL A 82 11.39 12.60 6.86
C VAL A 82 12.79 12.53 6.31
N GLU A 83 13.74 13.15 7.02
CA GLU A 83 15.17 12.96 6.75
C GLU A 83 15.64 11.71 7.49
N TRP A 84 16.14 10.73 6.75
CA TRP A 84 16.75 9.52 7.26
C TRP A 84 18.27 9.65 7.16
N THR A 85 18.98 9.42 8.25
CA THR A 85 20.44 9.53 8.31
C THR A 85 21.04 8.25 8.86
N HIS A 86 21.96 7.65 8.10
CA HIS A 86 22.77 6.53 8.56
C HIS A 86 23.97 7.02 9.37
N THR A 87 24.49 6.20 10.27
CA THR A 87 25.72 6.50 11.06
C THR A 87 26.95 6.83 10.20
N THR A 88 27.01 6.36 8.95
CA THR A 88 28.09 6.71 8.01
C THR A 88 27.93 8.11 7.40
N GLY A 89 26.82 8.80 7.64
CA GLY A 89 26.48 10.09 7.06
C GLY A 89 25.67 10.04 5.76
N GLU A 90 25.26 8.86 5.29
CA GLU A 90 24.31 8.75 4.15
C GLU A 90 22.94 9.31 4.55
N ARG A 91 22.32 10.08 3.66
CA ARG A 91 21.05 10.77 3.94
C ARG A 91 20.05 10.60 2.81
N PHE A 92 18.78 10.49 3.19
CA PHE A 92 17.64 10.53 2.28
C PHE A 92 16.57 11.44 2.84
N LEU A 93 16.05 12.35 2.03
CA LEU A 93 14.86 13.13 2.36
C LEU A 93 13.68 12.53 1.60
N VAL A 94 12.71 11.99 2.34
CA VAL A 94 11.58 11.27 1.77
C VAL A 94 10.27 12.01 2.10
N PRO A 95 9.40 12.30 1.12
CA PRO A 95 8.10 12.89 1.39
C PRO A 95 7.20 11.91 2.15
N GLY A 96 6.44 12.43 3.11
CA GLY A 96 5.31 11.74 3.71
C GLY A 96 3.98 12.22 3.12
N TYR A 97 2.91 11.48 3.37
CA TYR A 97 1.57 11.75 2.84
C TYR A 97 0.48 11.46 3.88
N PHE A 98 -0.69 12.07 3.70
CA PHE A 98 -1.88 11.79 4.50
C PHE A 98 -2.46 10.42 4.13
N ALA A 99 -2.73 9.57 5.14
CA ALA A 99 -3.11 8.17 4.97
C ALA A 99 -4.35 7.79 5.81
N SER A 100 -5.26 8.74 6.03
CA SER A 100 -6.50 8.58 6.80
C SER A 100 -6.30 7.89 8.16
N ASP A 101 -6.76 6.64 8.33
CA ASP A 101 -6.64 5.86 9.56
C ASP A 101 -5.41 4.93 9.59
N GLY A 102 -4.58 4.97 8.54
CA GLY A 102 -3.38 4.14 8.37
C GLY A 102 -3.69 2.68 8.00
N ARG A 103 -4.95 2.34 7.76
CA ARG A 103 -5.45 1.00 7.39
C ARG A 103 -6.55 1.09 6.32
N ALA A 104 -6.51 2.14 5.50
CA ALA A 104 -7.56 2.50 4.58
C ALA A 104 -7.88 1.39 3.57
N ALA A 105 -6.90 0.54 3.22
CA ALA A 105 -7.15 -0.62 2.37
C ALA A 105 -8.20 -1.59 2.95
N GLU A 106 -8.27 -1.70 4.27
CA GLU A 106 -9.23 -2.56 4.99
C GLU A 106 -10.52 -1.82 5.36
N THR A 107 -10.40 -0.57 5.80
CA THR A 107 -11.50 0.17 6.42
C THR A 107 -12.26 1.09 5.47
N SER A 108 -11.66 1.43 4.32
CA SER A 108 -12.09 2.54 3.44
C SER A 108 -12.21 3.88 4.16
N ALA A 109 -11.43 4.10 5.21
CA ALA A 109 -11.43 5.39 5.88
C ALA A 109 -10.96 6.49 4.92
N GLU A 110 -11.80 7.53 4.76
CA GLU A 110 -11.51 8.75 4.00
C GLU A 110 -10.99 9.88 4.91
N SER A 111 -10.82 9.61 6.20
CA SER A 111 -10.38 10.59 7.20
C SER A 111 -9.65 9.94 8.35
N GLY A 112 -8.86 10.73 9.06
CA GLY A 112 -8.14 10.29 10.24
C GLY A 112 -6.93 11.16 10.52
N THR A 113 -6.00 10.62 11.30
CA THR A 113 -4.83 11.35 11.81
C THR A 113 -3.51 10.75 11.36
N LYS A 114 -3.51 9.76 10.46
CA LYS A 114 -2.27 9.07 10.09
C LYS A 114 -1.58 9.75 8.92
N TRP A 115 -0.29 10.00 9.11
CA TRP A 115 0.62 10.53 8.09
C TRP A 115 1.81 9.60 7.98
N ILE A 116 2.12 9.16 6.76
CA ILE A 116 3.05 8.05 6.52
C ILE A 116 4.19 8.48 5.61
N ALA A 117 5.41 8.04 5.92
CA ALA A 117 6.55 8.05 5.00
C ALA A 117 7.18 6.66 4.90
N HIS A 118 7.46 6.20 3.67
CA HIS A 118 8.06 4.89 3.40
C HIS A 118 9.53 5.02 3.02
N PHE A 119 10.39 4.25 3.67
CA PHE A 119 11.83 4.26 3.43
C PHE A 119 12.37 2.85 3.20
N ALA A 120 13.24 2.68 2.19
CA ALA A 120 13.94 1.44 1.95
C ALA A 120 15.45 1.63 2.18
N PRO A 121 16.00 1.22 3.34
CA PRO A 121 17.39 1.50 3.68
C PRO A 121 18.36 0.79 2.74
N SER A 122 19.32 1.55 2.21
CA SER A 122 20.38 1.04 1.34
C SER A 122 21.47 0.28 2.10
N ARG A 123 21.49 0.35 3.45
CA ARG A 123 22.53 -0.20 4.32
C ARG A 123 21.96 -0.74 5.63
N THR A 124 22.63 -1.77 6.14
CA THR A 124 22.49 -2.25 7.52
C THR A 124 23.15 -1.29 8.50
N GLY A 125 22.73 -1.34 9.76
CA GLY A 125 23.25 -0.48 10.82
C GLY A 125 22.18 0.47 11.36
N LYS A 126 22.61 1.35 12.26
CA LYS A 126 21.74 2.33 12.89
C LYS A 126 21.37 3.45 11.92
N TRP A 127 20.07 3.70 11.81
CA TRP A 127 19.48 4.84 11.13
C TRP A 127 18.74 5.73 12.14
N SER A 128 18.88 7.04 11.99
CA SER A 128 18.07 8.03 12.71
C SER A 128 17.16 8.78 11.74
N TYR A 129 16.02 9.26 12.24
CA TYR A 129 15.11 10.09 11.45
C TYR A 129 14.84 11.45 12.10
N ARG A 130 14.48 12.44 11.28
CA ARG A 130 13.92 13.73 11.69
C ARG A 130 12.72 14.09 10.82
N VAL A 131 11.60 14.40 11.45
CA VAL A 131 10.38 14.85 10.76
C VAL A 131 10.39 16.36 10.59
N SER A 132 10.11 16.83 9.37
CA SER A 132 9.82 18.21 9.03
C SER A 132 8.38 18.30 8.56
N PHE A 133 7.53 18.99 9.33
CA PHE A 133 6.11 19.15 9.01
C PHE A 133 5.74 20.63 8.90
N HIS A 134 5.25 21.05 7.74
CA HIS A 134 4.82 22.42 7.45
C HIS A 134 3.39 22.45 6.90
N GLN A 135 2.67 23.54 7.21
CA GLN A 135 1.36 23.86 6.67
C GLN A 135 1.41 25.23 5.98
N GLY A 136 0.87 25.31 4.78
CA GLY A 136 0.81 26.52 3.98
C GLY A 136 0.19 26.21 2.62
N LYS A 137 -0.46 27.19 2.00
CA LYS A 137 -1.13 26.97 0.72
C LYS A 137 -0.15 26.43 -0.32
N PHE A 138 -0.44 25.28 -0.92
CA PHE A 138 0.40 24.58 -1.90
C PHE A 138 1.84 24.24 -1.44
N VAL A 139 2.08 24.19 -0.13
CA VAL A 139 3.42 23.89 0.41
C VAL A 139 3.92 22.50 0.00
N ALA A 140 3.05 21.56 -0.34
CA ALA A 140 3.48 20.24 -0.83
C ALA A 140 4.19 20.31 -2.20
N ILE A 141 3.93 21.35 -2.99
CA ILE A 141 4.36 21.46 -4.39
C ILE A 141 5.36 22.61 -4.59
N ASP A 142 5.21 23.72 -3.86
CA ASP A 142 6.11 24.88 -3.93
C ASP A 142 7.02 24.95 -2.70
N GLU A 143 8.32 24.77 -2.92
CA GLU A 143 9.34 24.86 -1.87
C GLU A 143 9.43 26.25 -1.24
N ASN A 144 9.07 27.30 -1.99
CA ASN A 144 9.11 28.69 -1.56
C ASN A 144 7.79 29.21 -0.97
N ALA A 145 6.74 28.38 -0.96
CA ALA A 145 5.46 28.76 -0.40
C ALA A 145 5.60 29.17 1.08
N LYS A 146 4.89 30.23 1.47
CA LYS A 146 4.82 30.65 2.87
C LYS A 146 4.20 29.52 3.69
N ALA A 147 4.94 29.04 4.69
CA ALA A 147 4.48 27.95 5.52
C ALA A 147 4.85 28.18 7.00
N LYS A 148 4.03 27.59 7.87
CA LYS A 148 4.29 27.52 9.31
C LYS A 148 4.62 26.08 9.69
N GLN A 149 5.49 25.92 10.69
CA GLN A 149 5.74 24.60 11.28
C GLN A 149 4.47 24.10 11.98
N VAL A 150 4.15 22.82 11.83
CA VAL A 150 2.97 22.21 12.47
C VAL A 150 3.43 21.51 13.75
N GLN A 151 3.17 22.14 14.90
CA GLN A 151 3.50 21.58 16.21
C GLN A 151 2.35 20.66 16.70
N PRO A 152 2.61 19.59 17.47
CA PRO A 152 3.92 19.13 17.97
C PRO A 152 4.68 18.19 17.01
N TYR A 153 4.26 18.10 15.74
CA TYR A 153 4.75 17.09 14.80
C TYR A 153 6.11 17.44 14.17
N HIS A 154 6.34 18.74 13.94
CA HIS A 154 7.59 19.22 13.39
C HIS A 154 8.76 19.01 14.37
N GLY A 155 9.88 18.50 13.86
CA GLY A 155 11.12 18.37 14.61
C GLY A 155 11.26 17.07 15.40
N GLN A 156 10.26 16.17 15.35
CA GLN A 156 10.36 14.87 16.00
C GLN A 156 11.50 14.03 15.44
N THR A 157 12.11 13.23 16.31
CA THR A 157 13.27 12.40 15.95
C THR A 157 13.19 11.02 16.60
N GLY A 158 13.95 10.09 16.05
CA GLY A 158 14.15 8.77 16.63
C GLY A 158 15.22 8.00 15.89
N SER A 159 15.42 6.74 16.27
CA SER A 159 16.38 5.86 15.60
C SER A 159 15.98 4.40 15.74
N PHE A 160 16.41 3.58 14.79
CA PHE A 160 16.20 2.14 14.77
C PHE A 160 17.40 1.45 14.12
N GLU A 161 17.50 0.13 14.32
CA GLU A 161 18.54 -0.70 13.74
C GLU A 161 18.01 -1.39 12.48
N VAL A 162 18.81 -1.39 11.41
CA VAL A 162 18.51 -2.12 10.16
C VAL A 162 19.41 -3.34 10.06
N LEU A 163 18.80 -4.51 9.96
CA LEU A 163 19.50 -5.79 9.84
C LEU A 163 19.78 -6.17 8.38
N PRO A 164 20.68 -7.14 8.12
CA PRO A 164 20.82 -7.73 6.80
C PRO A 164 19.50 -8.32 6.30
N SER A 165 19.28 -8.28 4.98
CA SER A 165 18.10 -8.97 4.43
C SER A 165 18.25 -10.49 4.50
N ASP A 166 17.17 -11.16 4.89
CA ASP A 166 17.02 -12.62 4.83
C ASP A 166 16.37 -13.13 3.53
N LYS A 167 16.08 -12.23 2.58
CA LYS A 167 15.38 -12.56 1.34
C LYS A 167 16.33 -13.14 0.31
N HIS A 168 15.81 -14.05 -0.50
CA HIS A 168 16.56 -14.80 -1.51
C HIS A 168 15.75 -15.01 -2.79
N GLY A 169 16.38 -15.59 -3.80
CA GLY A 169 15.70 -16.00 -5.03
C GLY A 169 15.21 -14.80 -5.84
N ARG A 170 13.92 -14.80 -6.21
CA ARG A 170 13.32 -13.77 -7.06
C ARG A 170 12.84 -12.53 -6.31
N ASP A 171 12.71 -12.58 -4.98
CA ASP A 171 12.30 -11.41 -4.19
C ASP A 171 13.26 -10.24 -4.45
N LEU A 172 12.75 -9.10 -4.91
CA LEU A 172 13.58 -7.94 -5.27
C LEU A 172 14.35 -7.37 -4.07
N ARG A 173 13.83 -7.58 -2.85
CA ARG A 173 14.49 -7.15 -1.61
C ARG A 173 15.79 -7.89 -1.36
N ALA A 174 16.01 -9.06 -1.98
CA ALA A 174 17.29 -9.77 -1.92
C ALA A 174 18.40 -9.10 -2.75
N HIS A 175 18.04 -8.20 -3.68
CA HIS A 175 18.96 -7.67 -4.69
C HIS A 175 19.24 -6.18 -4.52
N GLY A 176 18.31 -5.44 -3.93
CA GLY A 176 18.39 -3.98 -3.74
C GLY A 176 17.86 -3.17 -4.92
N CYS A 177 18.02 -1.85 -4.86
CA CYS A 177 17.50 -0.95 -5.89
C CYS A 177 18.21 -1.16 -7.25
N LEU A 178 17.46 -1.09 -8.35
CA LEU A 178 18.05 -1.07 -9.70
C LEU A 178 18.71 0.28 -9.98
N GLN A 179 19.91 0.26 -10.53
CA GLN A 179 20.70 1.45 -10.82
C GLN A 179 21.19 1.45 -12.27
N TYR A 180 21.18 2.64 -12.87
CA TYR A 180 21.93 2.88 -14.10
C TYR A 180 23.42 2.99 -13.77
N VAL A 181 24.22 2.10 -14.33
CA VAL A 181 25.66 2.00 -14.03
C VAL A 181 26.55 2.43 -15.20
N GLY A 182 26.04 3.31 -16.07
CA GLY A 182 26.77 3.80 -17.25
C GLY A 182 26.95 2.75 -18.35
N LYS A 183 26.11 1.71 -18.36
CA LYS A 183 26.15 0.58 -19.32
C LYS A 183 24.75 0.30 -19.86
N HIS A 184 24.68 -0.60 -20.84
CA HIS A 184 23.43 -0.91 -21.55
C HIS A 184 22.29 -1.43 -20.66
N TYR A 185 22.59 -2.24 -19.63
CA TYR A 185 21.58 -2.81 -18.72
C TYR A 185 21.64 -2.18 -17.32
N LEU A 186 20.49 -2.08 -16.66
CA LEU A 186 20.41 -1.74 -15.24
C LEU A 186 21.06 -2.85 -14.39
N GLN A 187 21.56 -2.49 -13.21
CA GLN A 187 22.20 -3.41 -12.29
C GLN A 187 21.63 -3.24 -10.88
N PHE A 188 21.39 -4.35 -10.18
CA PHE A 188 20.98 -4.35 -8.79
C PHE A 188 22.09 -3.84 -7.86
N ALA A 189 21.78 -2.89 -6.98
CA ALA A 189 22.74 -2.23 -6.12
C ALA A 189 23.41 -3.17 -5.11
N GLY A 190 22.66 -4.14 -4.57
CA GLY A 190 23.16 -5.10 -3.60
C GLY A 190 23.96 -6.23 -4.24
N THR A 191 23.31 -7.00 -5.11
CA THR A 191 23.91 -8.23 -5.68
C THR A 191 24.81 -7.99 -6.89
N LYS A 192 24.80 -6.77 -7.46
CA LYS A 192 25.52 -6.41 -8.70
C LYS A 192 25.11 -7.26 -9.92
N LYS A 193 23.97 -7.94 -9.86
CA LYS A 193 23.41 -8.67 -11.01
C LYS A 193 22.79 -7.69 -12.01
N TYR A 194 23.03 -7.91 -13.29
CA TYR A 194 22.34 -7.17 -14.34
C TYR A 194 20.87 -7.60 -14.44
N PHE A 195 20.01 -6.66 -14.80
CA PHE A 195 18.57 -6.87 -14.94
C PHE A 195 18.16 -6.76 -16.41
N LEU A 196 17.65 -7.87 -16.96
CA LEU A 196 17.01 -7.92 -18.26
C LEU A 196 15.49 -7.94 -18.05
N LYS A 197 14.80 -6.90 -18.51
CA LYS A 197 13.35 -6.76 -18.37
C LYS A 197 12.62 -7.69 -19.34
N VAL A 198 11.79 -8.59 -18.82
CA VAL A 198 10.97 -9.53 -19.58
C VAL A 198 9.62 -9.67 -18.90
N GLY A 199 8.54 -9.25 -19.56
CA GLY A 199 7.23 -9.26 -18.93
C GLY A 199 6.10 -8.71 -19.80
N ALA A 200 4.89 -8.74 -19.24
CA ALA A 200 3.69 -8.30 -19.95
C ALA A 200 3.62 -6.76 -20.00
N ASP A 201 3.39 -6.19 -21.18
CA ASP A 201 3.15 -4.74 -21.34
C ASP A 201 1.65 -4.40 -21.44
N ALA A 202 0.76 -5.40 -21.31
CA ALA A 202 -0.69 -5.26 -21.39
C ALA A 202 -1.41 -6.13 -20.35
N PRO A 203 -2.66 -5.78 -19.97
CA PRO A 203 -3.35 -4.53 -20.31
C PRO A 203 -2.77 -3.35 -19.52
N GLU A 204 -2.66 -2.19 -20.16
CA GLU A 204 -2.21 -0.94 -19.50
C GLU A 204 -3.18 -0.51 -18.38
N THR A 205 -4.47 -0.81 -18.51
CA THR A 205 -5.51 -0.52 -17.51
C THR A 205 -5.58 -1.59 -16.42
N LEU A 206 -4.46 -2.23 -16.06
CA LEU A 206 -4.41 -3.30 -15.06
C LEU A 206 -5.04 -2.88 -13.72
N LEU A 207 -4.89 -1.60 -13.33
CA LEU A 207 -5.45 -1.02 -12.12
C LEU A 207 -6.96 -0.69 -12.20
N ALA A 208 -7.58 -0.78 -13.38
CA ALA A 208 -9.04 -0.74 -13.51
C ALA A 208 -9.62 -2.09 -13.06
N TYR A 209 -9.67 -2.31 -11.75
CA TYR A 209 -9.97 -3.58 -11.11
C TYR A 209 -11.14 -3.46 -10.13
N ALA A 210 -12.11 -4.37 -10.24
CA ALA A 210 -13.41 -4.29 -9.56
C ALA A 210 -13.33 -4.40 -8.03
N ASP A 211 -12.23 -4.95 -7.48
CA ASP A 211 -12.06 -5.11 -6.04
C ASP A 211 -11.43 -3.88 -5.36
N PHE A 212 -10.87 -2.94 -6.12
CA PHE A 212 -10.41 -1.69 -5.54
C PHE A 212 -11.58 -0.81 -5.14
N ASP A 213 -11.42 -0.09 -4.04
CA ASP A 213 -12.42 0.86 -3.59
C ASP A 213 -12.53 2.03 -4.56
N ASN A 214 -13.74 2.60 -4.63
CA ASN A 214 -14.08 3.78 -5.41
C ASN A 214 -13.48 3.76 -6.84
N THR A 215 -13.60 2.61 -7.49
CA THR A 215 -13.08 2.36 -8.84
C THR A 215 -14.25 2.04 -9.76
N HIS A 216 -14.42 2.84 -10.81
CA HIS A 216 -15.42 2.66 -11.85
C HIS A 216 -14.83 3.02 -13.21
N GLY A 217 -15.45 2.54 -14.29
CA GLY A 217 -15.09 2.91 -15.65
C GLY A 217 -16.20 3.72 -16.30
N ASN A 218 -15.84 4.78 -17.02
CA ASN A 218 -16.80 5.63 -17.74
C ASN A 218 -17.18 5.07 -19.11
N LYS A 219 -16.42 4.09 -19.62
CA LYS A 219 -16.68 3.41 -20.89
C LYS A 219 -16.85 1.89 -20.68
N PRO A 220 -17.74 1.42 -19.79
CA PRO A 220 -17.77 0.01 -19.35
C PRO A 220 -18.10 -0.97 -20.48
N GLN A 221 -18.76 -0.52 -21.56
CA GLN A 221 -19.02 -1.36 -22.74
C GLN A 221 -17.77 -1.60 -23.59
N LYS A 222 -16.75 -0.73 -23.49
CA LYS A 222 -15.49 -0.81 -24.24
C LYS A 222 -14.33 -1.30 -23.37
N ALA A 223 -14.25 -0.79 -22.14
CA ALA A 223 -13.18 -1.04 -21.19
C ALA A 223 -13.76 -1.31 -19.79
N PRO A 224 -14.42 -2.47 -19.58
CA PRO A 224 -14.97 -2.82 -18.27
C PRO A 224 -13.85 -2.98 -17.23
N LEU A 225 -14.23 -2.83 -15.96
CA LEU A 225 -13.34 -3.21 -14.87
C LEU A 225 -12.99 -4.69 -14.97
N LYS A 226 -11.74 -4.99 -14.65
CA LYS A 226 -11.23 -6.36 -14.63
C LYS A 226 -11.67 -7.02 -13.35
N THR A 227 -11.81 -8.34 -13.40
CA THR A 227 -12.02 -9.19 -12.22
C THR A 227 -10.83 -10.10 -11.96
N TRP A 228 -9.99 -10.33 -12.97
CA TRP A 228 -8.88 -11.29 -12.95
C TRP A 228 -9.32 -12.68 -12.45
N SER A 229 -10.60 -13.04 -12.64
CA SER A 229 -11.16 -14.28 -12.10
C SER A 229 -10.47 -15.56 -12.58
N PRO A 230 -9.91 -15.66 -13.80
CA PRO A 230 -9.16 -16.85 -14.21
C PRO A 230 -7.91 -17.12 -13.36
N HIS A 231 -7.40 -16.10 -12.66
CA HIS A 231 -6.20 -16.16 -11.84
C HIS A 231 -6.46 -16.35 -10.35
N ILE A 232 -7.72 -16.47 -9.92
CA ILE A 232 -8.03 -16.82 -8.51
C ILE A 232 -7.38 -18.15 -8.14
N LYS A 233 -7.28 -19.10 -9.08
CA LYS A 233 -6.58 -20.38 -8.90
C LYS A 233 -5.06 -20.25 -8.66
N ASP A 234 -4.48 -19.12 -9.06
CA ASP A 234 -3.05 -18.84 -8.95
C ASP A 234 -2.72 -18.11 -7.62
N TRP A 235 -3.73 -17.66 -6.87
CA TRP A 235 -3.58 -17.17 -5.51
C TRP A 235 -3.27 -18.32 -4.55
N GLN A 236 -2.37 -18.10 -3.61
CA GLN A 236 -1.87 -19.09 -2.67
C GLN A 236 -2.18 -18.69 -1.22
N ALA A 237 -2.29 -19.67 -0.33
CA ALA A 237 -2.46 -19.39 1.10
C ALA A 237 -1.29 -18.55 1.62
N GLY A 238 -1.61 -17.43 2.27
CA GLY A 238 -0.63 -16.46 2.77
C GLY A 238 -0.35 -15.29 1.82
N ASP A 239 -0.81 -15.34 0.57
CA ASP A 239 -0.80 -14.17 -0.29
C ASP A 239 -1.77 -13.10 0.24
N PRO A 240 -1.48 -11.80 0.02
CA PRO A 240 -2.28 -10.74 0.60
C PRO A 240 -3.68 -10.68 -0.02
N VAL A 241 -4.60 -10.19 0.79
CA VAL A 241 -5.96 -9.79 0.45
C VAL A 241 -6.28 -8.54 1.24
N TRP A 242 -7.32 -7.82 0.82
CA TRP A 242 -7.93 -6.79 1.65
C TRP A 242 -9.41 -7.08 1.84
N LYS A 243 -10.04 -6.47 2.85
CA LYS A 243 -11.46 -6.62 3.16
C LYS A 243 -11.88 -8.10 3.18
N THR A 244 -11.10 -8.89 3.91
CA THR A 244 -11.24 -10.35 4.06
C THR A 244 -10.96 -11.21 2.81
N ASN A 245 -11.43 -10.82 1.62
CA ASN A 245 -11.37 -11.69 0.44
C ASN A 245 -11.14 -10.98 -0.90
N LYS A 246 -11.03 -9.66 -0.91
CA LYS A 246 -10.78 -8.88 -2.13
C LYS A 246 -9.32 -8.98 -2.55
N GLY A 247 -9.06 -8.82 -3.84
CA GLY A 247 -7.70 -8.77 -4.40
C GLY A 247 -7.17 -10.06 -4.97
N LYS A 248 -7.80 -11.20 -4.66
CA LYS A 248 -7.29 -12.53 -5.01
C LYS A 248 -7.01 -12.71 -6.50
N GLY A 249 -7.88 -12.19 -7.37
CA GLY A 249 -7.69 -12.31 -8.83
C GLY A 249 -6.41 -11.62 -9.29
N LEU A 250 -6.20 -10.35 -8.90
CA LEU A 250 -5.03 -9.57 -9.33
C LEU A 250 -3.73 -10.09 -8.70
N ILE A 251 -3.77 -10.44 -7.41
CA ILE A 251 -2.63 -11.05 -6.71
C ILE A 251 -2.24 -12.38 -7.36
N GLY A 252 -3.23 -13.22 -7.70
CA GLY A 252 -3.01 -14.45 -8.47
C GLY A 252 -2.45 -14.19 -9.87
N ALA A 253 -2.88 -13.13 -10.56
CA ALA A 253 -2.35 -12.80 -11.88
C ALA A 253 -0.86 -12.45 -11.83
N ILE A 254 -0.42 -11.76 -10.77
CA ILE A 254 0.99 -11.47 -10.49
C ILE A 254 1.76 -12.78 -10.23
N ASN A 255 1.19 -13.68 -9.41
CA ASN A 255 1.81 -15.00 -9.18
C ASN A 255 1.96 -15.79 -10.48
N TYR A 256 0.95 -15.77 -11.34
CA TYR A 256 0.98 -16.43 -12.63
C TYR A 256 2.13 -15.91 -13.49
N LEU A 257 2.23 -14.59 -13.70
CA LEU A 257 3.32 -13.98 -14.49
C LEU A 257 4.69 -14.35 -13.92
N SER A 258 4.83 -14.20 -12.61
CA SER A 258 6.02 -14.57 -11.85
C SER A 258 6.41 -16.05 -12.06
N SER A 259 5.45 -16.97 -12.03
CA SER A 259 5.66 -18.41 -12.26
C SER A 259 6.07 -18.76 -13.70
N LYS A 260 5.71 -17.91 -14.68
CA LYS A 260 6.12 -18.05 -16.09
C LYS A 260 7.51 -17.48 -16.36
N GLY A 261 8.21 -16.99 -15.33
CA GLY A 261 9.55 -16.43 -15.45
C GLY A 261 9.55 -14.95 -15.85
N CYS A 262 8.39 -14.29 -15.93
CA CYS A 262 8.34 -12.85 -16.11
C CYS A 262 8.90 -12.15 -14.86
N ASN A 263 9.46 -10.96 -15.07
CA ASN A 263 10.02 -10.11 -14.02
C ASN A 263 9.58 -8.65 -14.18
N ALA A 264 8.57 -8.39 -15.00
CA ALA A 264 8.03 -7.05 -15.19
C ALA A 264 6.56 -7.10 -15.58
N PHE A 265 5.84 -6.03 -15.25
CA PHE A 265 4.56 -5.71 -15.89
C PHE A 265 4.39 -4.19 -15.96
N SER A 266 3.54 -3.72 -16.87
CA SER A 266 3.22 -2.30 -16.99
C SER A 266 1.77 -1.99 -16.66
N PHE A 267 1.53 -0.76 -16.25
CA PHE A 267 0.20 -0.24 -15.95
C PHE A 267 0.21 1.28 -16.00
N LEU A 268 -0.95 1.86 -16.33
CA LEU A 268 -1.23 3.27 -16.18
C LEU A 268 -1.69 3.55 -14.75
N THR A 269 -1.25 4.67 -14.17
CA THR A 269 -1.81 5.19 -12.90
C THR A 269 -2.88 6.26 -13.12
N TYR A 270 -2.94 6.84 -14.31
CA TYR A 270 -3.93 7.86 -14.65
C TYR A 270 -4.26 7.85 -16.15
N ASN A 271 -5.51 7.56 -16.52
CA ASN A 271 -5.95 7.47 -17.92
C ASN A 271 -7.30 8.18 -18.18
N ALA A 272 -7.66 9.14 -17.33
CA ALA A 272 -8.91 9.87 -17.49
C ALA A 272 -8.99 10.53 -18.88
N GLY A 273 -10.07 10.31 -19.62
CA GLY A 273 -10.28 10.88 -20.95
C GLY A 273 -9.71 10.04 -22.09
N GLY A 274 -8.76 9.14 -21.81
CA GLY A 274 -8.24 8.19 -22.77
C GLY A 274 -9.19 7.05 -23.12
N ASP A 275 -8.72 6.05 -23.85
CA ASP A 275 -9.57 4.97 -24.39
C ASP A 275 -10.20 4.10 -23.29
N GLY A 276 -9.47 3.90 -22.19
CA GLY A 276 -9.96 3.19 -21.01
C GLY A 276 -10.90 4.02 -20.13
N ASP A 277 -10.50 5.26 -19.82
CA ASP A 277 -11.21 6.19 -18.92
C ASP A 277 -11.74 5.52 -17.63
N ASN A 278 -10.83 4.86 -16.91
CA ASN A 278 -11.16 3.92 -15.82
C ASN A 278 -10.06 3.72 -14.77
N VAL A 279 -9.00 4.53 -14.80
CA VAL A 279 -7.91 4.52 -13.83
C VAL A 279 -7.55 5.95 -13.45
N TRP A 280 -7.66 6.27 -12.17
CA TRP A 280 -7.16 7.50 -11.56
C TRP A 280 -6.88 7.26 -10.07
N PRO A 281 -5.94 8.02 -9.47
CA PRO A 281 -5.59 7.89 -8.06
C PRO A 281 -6.51 8.72 -7.14
N PHE A 282 -7.40 9.52 -7.73
CA PHE A 282 -8.20 10.52 -7.04
C PHE A 282 -9.52 9.95 -6.49
N ILE A 283 -10.17 10.72 -5.61
CA ILE A 283 -11.53 10.42 -5.13
C ILE A 283 -12.56 10.54 -6.25
N GLU A 284 -12.33 11.45 -7.20
CA GLU A 284 -13.18 11.69 -8.36
C GLU A 284 -12.30 11.90 -9.59
N ARG A 285 -12.80 11.50 -10.75
CA ARG A 285 -12.04 11.51 -12.02
C ARG A 285 -11.37 12.85 -12.33
N ASP A 286 -12.09 13.95 -12.09
CA ASP A 286 -11.68 15.31 -12.44
C ASP A 286 -11.16 16.11 -11.23
N ASP A 287 -11.07 15.49 -10.05
CA ASP A 287 -10.57 16.11 -8.82
C ASP A 287 -9.09 15.79 -8.59
N LYS A 288 -8.22 16.50 -9.31
CA LYS A 288 -6.78 16.24 -9.32
C LYS A 288 -6.05 16.61 -8.02
N LEU A 289 -6.74 17.17 -7.03
CA LEU A 289 -6.16 17.63 -5.76
C LEU A 289 -6.52 16.76 -4.56
N HIS A 290 -7.44 15.80 -4.72
CA HIS A 290 -7.87 14.93 -3.64
C HIS A 290 -7.64 13.46 -4.00
N TYR A 291 -6.67 12.85 -3.32
CA TYR A 291 -6.29 11.46 -3.52
C TYR A 291 -7.17 10.52 -2.70
N ASP A 292 -7.44 9.33 -3.23
CA ASP A 292 -8.20 8.30 -2.53
C ASP A 292 -7.24 7.40 -1.74
N CYS A 293 -7.22 7.56 -0.42
CA CYS A 293 -6.32 6.84 0.48
C CYS A 293 -6.57 5.35 0.41
N SER A 294 -7.83 4.91 0.39
CA SER A 294 -8.19 3.49 0.41
C SER A 294 -7.76 2.75 -0.85
N LYS A 295 -8.02 3.35 -2.02
CA LYS A 295 -7.63 2.82 -3.32
C LYS A 295 -6.11 2.73 -3.44
N LEU A 296 -5.39 3.79 -3.05
CA LEU A 296 -3.93 3.83 -3.14
C LEU A 296 -3.24 2.88 -2.17
N ASP A 297 -3.80 2.69 -0.97
CA ASP A 297 -3.30 1.70 -0.01
C ASP A 297 -3.49 0.27 -0.57
N GLN A 298 -4.62 -0.01 -1.25
CA GLN A 298 -4.84 -1.29 -1.94
C GLN A 298 -3.90 -1.49 -3.14
N TRP A 299 -3.59 -0.44 -3.90
CA TRP A 299 -2.55 -0.49 -4.94
C TRP A 299 -1.18 -0.81 -4.32
N GLY A 300 -0.87 -0.21 -3.16
CA GLY A 300 0.32 -0.49 -2.37
C GLY A 300 0.48 -1.97 -2.04
N ILE A 301 -0.60 -2.65 -1.60
CA ILE A 301 -0.59 -4.11 -1.34
C ILE A 301 -0.17 -4.90 -2.59
N VAL A 302 -0.71 -4.54 -3.76
CA VAL A 302 -0.39 -5.20 -5.03
C VAL A 302 1.08 -4.98 -5.41
N PHE A 303 1.60 -3.77 -5.21
CA PHE A 303 2.98 -3.41 -5.54
C PHE A 303 4.00 -4.05 -4.59
N ASP A 304 3.69 -4.12 -3.30
CA ASP A 304 4.50 -4.85 -2.32
C ASP A 304 4.57 -6.33 -2.69
N HIS A 305 3.42 -6.94 -2.99
CA HIS A 305 3.35 -8.34 -3.39
C HIS A 305 4.17 -8.60 -4.65
N ALA A 306 4.01 -7.77 -5.68
CA ALA A 306 4.80 -7.81 -6.90
C ALA A 306 6.31 -7.75 -6.64
N THR A 307 6.74 -6.92 -5.69
CA THR A 307 8.14 -6.83 -5.25
C THR A 307 8.64 -8.16 -4.70
N THR A 308 7.85 -8.82 -3.83
CA THR A 308 8.19 -10.16 -3.30
C THR A 308 8.25 -11.24 -4.40
N LYS A 309 7.47 -11.05 -5.47
CA LYS A 309 7.41 -11.95 -6.62
C LYS A 309 8.38 -11.58 -7.75
N GLY A 310 9.35 -10.70 -7.51
CA GLY A 310 10.40 -10.40 -8.49
C GLY A 310 9.95 -9.58 -9.68
N MET A 311 8.88 -8.79 -9.53
CA MET A 311 8.26 -8.05 -10.61
C MET A 311 8.63 -6.57 -10.57
N PHE A 312 9.34 -6.11 -11.59
CA PHE A 312 9.56 -4.71 -11.89
C PHE A 312 8.24 -4.03 -12.26
N LEU A 313 7.92 -2.95 -11.54
CA LEU A 313 6.73 -2.14 -11.75
C LEU A 313 7.01 -1.08 -12.81
N HIS A 314 6.51 -1.26 -14.03
CA HIS A 314 6.67 -0.28 -15.10
C HIS A 314 5.53 0.74 -15.06
N PHE A 315 5.71 1.78 -14.25
CA PHE A 315 4.77 2.90 -14.13
C PHE A 315 4.71 3.70 -15.44
N LYS A 316 3.52 3.77 -16.04
CA LYS A 316 3.16 4.74 -17.07
C LYS A 316 2.25 5.77 -16.38
N MET A 317 2.75 6.98 -16.15
CA MET A 317 2.09 7.88 -15.20
C MET A 317 0.79 8.48 -15.75
N GLN A 318 0.75 8.77 -17.05
CA GLN A 318 -0.38 9.39 -17.75
C GLN A 318 -0.38 9.04 -19.24
N GLU A 319 -1.48 9.33 -19.93
CA GLU A 319 -1.62 9.25 -21.38
C GLU A 319 -1.44 10.65 -22.00
N THR A 320 -1.58 10.76 -23.33
CA THR A 320 -1.51 12.08 -23.99
C THR A 320 -2.78 12.88 -23.69
N GLU A 321 -3.93 12.20 -23.69
CA GLU A 321 -5.27 12.78 -23.62
C GLU A 321 -5.56 13.51 -22.30
N ASN A 322 -4.93 13.11 -21.18
CA ASN A 322 -5.04 13.80 -19.89
C ASN A 322 -3.94 14.84 -19.62
N ASP A 323 -2.92 14.93 -20.48
CA ASP A 323 -1.83 15.90 -20.33
C ASP A 323 -2.20 17.27 -20.95
N ASP A 324 -2.90 17.28 -22.09
CA ASP A 324 -3.13 18.50 -22.87
C ASP A 324 -4.61 18.88 -23.09
N ASN A 325 -5.56 18.19 -22.43
CA ASN A 325 -7.01 18.31 -22.68
C ASN A 325 -7.38 18.20 -24.18
N ARG A 326 -6.52 17.61 -25.03
CA ARG A 326 -6.90 17.33 -26.40
C ARG A 326 -7.88 16.17 -26.40
N THR A 327 -9.14 16.50 -26.63
CA THR A 327 -10.04 15.55 -27.27
C THR A 327 -9.31 15.06 -28.52
N GLY A 328 -9.20 13.74 -28.72
CA GLY A 328 -8.40 13.14 -29.80
C GLY A 328 -8.78 13.65 -31.20
N LYS A 329 -8.35 12.96 -32.27
CA LYS A 329 -8.50 13.42 -33.69
C LYS A 329 -9.93 13.76 -34.20
N LYS A 330 -10.95 13.80 -33.35
CA LYS A 330 -12.33 14.21 -33.64
C LYS A 330 -12.86 15.24 -32.62
N GLY A 331 -12.03 16.22 -32.25
CA GLY A 331 -12.48 17.41 -31.51
C GLY A 331 -13.50 18.23 -32.28
#